data_AF-A0A5J4VY95-F1
#
_entry.id   AF-A0A5J4VY95-F1
#
_cell.length_a   1.000
_cell.length_b   1.000
_cell.length_c   1.000
_cell.angle_alpha   90.00
_cell.angle_beta   90.00
_cell.angle_gamma   90.00
#
_symmetry.space_group_name_H-M   'P 1'
#
loop_
_entity.id
_entity.type
_entity.pdbx_description
1 polymer ?
#
loop_
_entity_poly.entity_id
_entity_poly.type
_entity_poly.pdbx_seq_one_letter_code
_entity_poly.pdbx_strand_id
1 'polypeptide(L)'
;MLKYIQGKVQNIQKLNEQEHLRCTISSIIAFSTLRLVEIHIASVVQLENNVQQLNISIWNGNNCNLTATFRHIFNPKVCPTARFQSWLTLRKKDDLDQCLCWRVKNIKVLSYEYLSKAVYQVICAAGVQKENSIPTIRKSWITKCIDLEATIQEFNKESRHKDGPNTVAVNYDMNLKDTIRERVPNFE
;
A
#
# COMPACT_ATOMS: atom_id res chain seq x y z
N MET A 1 -12.50 -4.88 0.70
CA MET A 1 -11.76 -3.72 0.17
C MET A 1 -11.22 -3.93 -1.26
N LEU A 2 -10.33 -4.90 -1.51
CA LEU A 2 -9.74 -5.10 -2.86
C LEU A 2 -10.78 -5.36 -3.97
N LYS A 3 -11.85 -6.12 -3.69
CA LYS A 3 -12.97 -6.33 -4.62
C LYS A 3 -13.66 -5.01 -5.02
N TYR A 4 -13.85 -4.09 -4.08
CA TYR A 4 -14.43 -2.78 -4.34
C TYR A 4 -13.52 -1.94 -5.25
N ILE A 5 -12.22 -1.92 -4.95
CA ILE A 5 -11.21 -1.25 -5.78
C ILE A 5 -11.22 -1.86 -7.19
N GLN A 6 -11.27 -3.18 -7.30
CA GLN A 6 -11.35 -3.88 -8.59
C GLN A 6 -12.61 -3.50 -9.39
N GLY A 7 -13.77 -3.41 -8.75
CA GLY A 7 -15.01 -2.99 -9.39
C GLY A 7 -14.94 -1.57 -9.96
N LYS A 8 -14.17 -0.67 -9.33
CA LYS A 8 -13.93 0.69 -9.84
C LYS A 8 -13.02 0.74 -11.08
N VAL A 9 -12.27 -0.33 -11.39
CA VAL A 9 -11.40 -0.39 -12.60
C VAL A 9 -12.22 -0.38 -13.87
N GLN A 10 -13.36 -1.07 -13.87
CA GLN A 10 -14.22 -1.19 -15.06
C GLN A 10 -14.76 0.16 -15.53
N ASN A 11 -14.75 1.17 -14.64
CA ASN A 11 -15.19 2.53 -14.92
C ASN A 11 -14.06 3.56 -14.73
N ILE A 12 -12.79 3.15 -14.87
CA ILE A 12 -11.64 4.01 -14.55
C ILE A 12 -11.66 5.36 -15.31
N GLN A 13 -12.14 5.37 -16.55
CA GLN A 13 -12.28 6.60 -17.36
C GLN A 13 -13.37 7.56 -16.86
N LYS A 14 -14.29 7.10 -16.01
CA LYS A 14 -15.38 7.91 -15.44
C LYS A 14 -15.08 8.40 -14.02
N LEU A 15 -13.95 7.98 -13.43
CA LEU A 15 -13.58 8.39 -12.09
C LEU A 15 -13.08 9.83 -12.10
N ASN A 16 -13.52 10.63 -11.14
CA ASN A 16 -12.94 11.96 -10.96
C ASN A 16 -11.56 11.87 -10.26
N GLU A 17 -10.80 12.97 -10.27
CA GLU A 17 -9.46 13.06 -9.67
C GLU A 17 -9.42 12.53 -8.21
N GLN A 18 -10.44 12.86 -7.40
CA GLN A 18 -10.51 12.40 -6.02
C GLN A 18 -10.74 10.90 -5.91
N GLU A 19 -11.55 10.34 -6.81
CA GLU A 19 -11.82 8.92 -6.87
C GLU A 19 -10.61 8.09 -7.32
N HIS A 20 -9.83 8.61 -8.27
CA HIS A 20 -8.55 8.02 -8.63
C HIS A 20 -7.60 7.99 -7.44
N LEU A 21 -7.37 9.14 -6.81
CA LEU A 21 -6.46 9.25 -5.69
C LEU A 21 -6.85 8.31 -4.54
N ARG A 22 -8.12 8.34 -4.10
CA ARG A 22 -8.55 7.50 -2.97
C ARG A 22 -8.37 6.01 -3.26
N CYS A 23 -8.61 5.57 -4.50
CA CYS A 23 -8.39 4.17 -4.91
C CYS A 23 -6.91 3.82 -4.96
N THR A 24 -6.06 4.74 -5.45
CA THR A 24 -4.60 4.55 -5.51
C THR A 24 -4.01 4.42 -4.11
N ILE A 25 -4.28 5.38 -3.22
CA ILE A 25 -3.79 5.36 -1.82
C ILE A 25 -4.28 4.10 -1.09
N SER A 26 -5.55 3.76 -1.27
CA SER A 26 -6.14 2.55 -0.70
C SER A 26 -5.48 1.27 -1.20
N SER A 27 -5.08 1.23 -2.48
CA SER A 27 -4.37 0.08 -3.06
C SER A 27 -2.98 -0.05 -2.47
N ILE A 28 -2.24 1.05 -2.30
CA ILE A 28 -0.91 1.04 -1.68
C ILE A 28 -0.99 0.47 -0.27
N ILE A 29 -1.94 0.96 0.54
CA ILE A 29 -2.14 0.49 1.92
C ILE A 29 -2.51 -0.99 1.95
N ALA A 30 -3.30 -1.47 0.99
CA ALA A 30 -3.75 -2.85 0.94
C ALA A 30 -2.65 -3.84 0.50
N PHE A 31 -1.62 -3.37 -0.20
CA PHE A 31 -0.52 -4.19 -0.76
C PHE A 31 0.84 -3.80 -0.16
N SER A 32 0.85 -3.14 1.00
CA SER A 32 2.11 -2.79 1.65
C SER A 32 1.94 -2.67 3.16
N THR A 33 3.09 -2.57 3.81
CA THR A 33 3.23 -2.27 5.23
C THR A 33 3.32 -0.77 5.51
N LEU A 34 3.19 0.10 4.48
CA LEU A 34 3.39 1.53 4.61
C LEU A 34 2.29 2.17 5.47
N ARG A 35 2.72 3.10 6.34
CA ARG A 35 1.82 3.93 7.13
C ARG A 35 1.26 5.05 6.26
N LEU A 36 0.05 5.50 6.57
CA LEU A 36 -0.56 6.61 5.83
C LEU A 36 0.33 7.88 5.84
N VAL A 37 1.04 8.14 6.94
CA VAL A 37 1.97 9.27 7.05
C VAL A 37 3.16 9.14 6.09
N GLU A 38 3.64 7.92 5.85
CA GLU A 38 4.74 7.66 4.91
C GLU A 38 4.27 7.85 3.48
N ILE A 39 3.05 7.40 3.17
CA ILE A 39 2.42 7.59 1.85
C ILE A 39 2.12 9.07 1.60
N HIS A 40 1.71 9.81 2.64
CA HIS A 40 1.40 11.24 2.56
C HIS A 40 2.57 12.07 2.02
N ILE A 41 3.78 11.74 2.47
CA ILE A 41 5.02 12.44 2.11
C ILE A 41 5.80 11.77 0.97
N ALA A 42 5.32 10.65 0.43
CA ALA A 42 6.04 9.90 -0.60
C ALA A 42 6.07 10.66 -1.93
N SER A 43 7.19 10.65 -2.62
CA SER A 43 7.31 10.96 -4.05
C SER A 43 7.31 9.67 -4.88
N VAL A 44 6.97 9.78 -6.16
CA VAL A 44 6.97 8.63 -7.06
C VAL A 44 8.05 8.83 -8.10
N VAL A 45 8.89 7.83 -8.27
CA VAL A 45 9.88 7.77 -9.35
C VAL A 45 9.52 6.60 -10.25
N GLN A 46 9.41 6.89 -11.53
CA GLN A 46 9.26 5.88 -12.55
C GLN A 46 10.64 5.36 -12.94
N LEU A 47 10.86 4.06 -12.77
CA LEU A 47 12.09 3.40 -13.21
C LEU A 47 11.91 2.80 -14.61
N GLU A 48 13.03 2.40 -15.21
CA GLU A 48 13.03 1.59 -16.42
C GLU A 48 12.28 0.26 -16.20
N ASN A 49 11.68 -0.30 -17.26
CA ASN A 49 10.96 -1.58 -17.27
C ASN A 49 9.60 -1.64 -16.55
N ASN A 50 8.81 -0.55 -16.54
CA ASN A 50 7.47 -0.50 -15.92
C ASN A 50 7.45 -0.77 -14.41
N VAL A 51 8.59 -0.65 -13.75
CA VAL A 51 8.69 -0.70 -12.28
C VAL A 51 8.43 0.70 -11.74
N GLN A 52 7.54 0.80 -10.76
CA GLN A 52 7.29 2.07 -10.09
C GLN A 52 7.84 2.04 -8.69
N GLN A 53 8.62 3.06 -8.37
CA GLN A 53 9.26 3.19 -7.09
C GLN A 53 8.61 4.34 -6.32
N LEU A 54 8.03 4.04 -5.18
CA LEU A 54 7.68 5.04 -4.18
C LEU A 54 8.95 5.39 -3.41
N ASN A 55 9.42 6.61 -3.59
CA ASN A 55 10.47 7.18 -2.76
C ASN A 55 9.83 7.87 -1.57
N ILE A 56 10.22 7.44 -0.37
CA ILE A 56 9.70 7.93 0.89
C ILE A 56 10.88 8.57 1.61
N SER A 57 11.03 9.88 1.49
CA SER A 57 12.00 10.61 2.31
C SER A 57 11.42 10.79 3.71
N ILE A 58 11.78 9.92 4.66
CA ILE A 58 11.42 10.12 6.06
C ILE A 58 12.51 10.97 6.72
N TRP A 59 12.13 12.15 7.20
CA TRP A 59 13.01 13.02 7.97
C TRP A 59 13.07 12.55 9.42
N ASN A 60 13.84 11.50 9.70
CA ASN A 60 14.01 10.92 11.04
C ASN A 60 15.37 11.31 11.64
N GLY A 61 15.77 12.59 11.63
CA GLY A 61 17.00 13.10 12.27
C GLY A 61 18.33 12.63 11.66
N ASN A 62 18.38 11.42 11.13
CA ASN A 62 19.33 10.91 10.16
C ASN A 62 18.57 10.82 8.82
N ASN A 63 19.08 11.50 7.79
CA ASN A 63 18.52 11.50 6.44
C ASN A 63 18.49 10.09 5.83
N CYS A 64 17.47 9.30 6.18
CA CYS A 64 17.22 7.99 5.60
C CYS A 64 16.20 8.15 4.48
N ASN A 65 16.69 8.23 3.24
CA ASN A 65 15.83 8.08 2.06
C ASN A 65 15.38 6.62 1.99
N LEU A 66 14.09 6.38 2.24
CA LEU A 66 13.50 5.05 2.19
C LEU A 66 12.84 4.84 0.84
N THR A 67 12.86 3.59 0.38
CA THR A 67 12.35 3.24 -0.93
C THR A 67 11.38 2.07 -0.81
N ALA A 68 10.19 2.19 -1.37
CA ALA A 68 9.25 1.09 -1.58
C ALA A 68 9.09 0.84 -3.08
N THR A 69 9.57 -0.30 -3.56
CA THR A 69 9.48 -0.64 -4.99
C THR A 69 8.26 -1.52 -5.22
N PHE A 70 7.34 -1.05 -6.06
CA PHE A 70 6.20 -1.83 -6.53
C PHE A 70 6.52 -2.31 -7.94
N ARG A 71 6.69 -3.63 -8.10
CA ARG A 71 6.78 -4.25 -9.43
C ARG A 71 5.38 -4.56 -9.92
N HIS A 72 5.22 -4.59 -11.24
CA HIS A 72 3.96 -4.97 -11.86
C HIS A 72 3.59 -6.40 -11.43
N ILE A 73 2.42 -6.59 -10.81
CA ILE A 73 1.90 -7.89 -10.35
C ILE A 73 0.94 -8.44 -11.41
N PHE A 74 0.81 -9.77 -11.49
CA PHE A 74 0.00 -10.54 -12.45
C PHE A 74 -1.47 -10.11 -12.62
N ASN A 75 -2.10 -9.42 -11.65
CA ASN A 75 -3.47 -8.92 -11.81
C ASN A 75 -3.51 -7.38 -11.94
N PRO A 76 -3.52 -6.82 -13.17
CA PRO A 76 -3.49 -5.38 -13.41
C PRO A 76 -4.72 -4.64 -12.85
N LYS A 77 -5.82 -5.34 -12.57
CA LYS A 77 -7.05 -4.71 -12.04
C LYS A 77 -6.91 -4.29 -10.57
N VAL A 78 -6.07 -4.98 -9.80
CA VAL A 78 -5.80 -4.62 -8.40
C VAL A 78 -4.38 -4.13 -8.20
N CYS A 79 -3.54 -4.22 -9.22
CA CYS A 79 -2.13 -3.88 -9.13
C CYS A 79 -1.95 -2.41 -8.73
N PRO A 80 -1.22 -2.13 -7.64
CA PRO A 80 -0.88 -0.77 -7.25
C PRO A 80 -0.21 0.01 -8.38
N THR A 81 0.67 -0.62 -9.18
CA THR A 81 1.40 0.07 -10.25
C THR A 81 0.49 0.53 -11.38
N ALA A 82 -0.47 -0.28 -11.81
CA ALA A 82 -1.47 0.13 -12.81
C ALA A 82 -2.30 1.33 -12.31
N ARG A 83 -2.63 1.37 -11.01
CA ARG A 83 -3.35 2.48 -10.38
C ARG A 83 -2.49 3.74 -10.26
N PHE A 84 -1.22 3.57 -9.93
CA PHE A 84 -0.25 4.64 -9.92
C PHE A 84 -0.07 5.26 -11.29
N GLN A 85 0.15 4.46 -12.34
CA GLN A 85 0.27 4.97 -13.71
C GLN A 85 -0.96 5.79 -14.09
N SER A 86 -2.17 5.27 -13.83
CA SER A 86 -3.40 6.01 -14.09
C SER A 86 -3.52 7.32 -13.30
N TRP A 87 -2.99 7.39 -12.08
CA TRP A 87 -2.94 8.62 -11.29
C TRP A 87 -1.90 9.61 -11.84
N LEU A 88 -0.71 9.13 -12.18
CA LEU A 88 0.37 9.96 -12.72
C LEU A 88 0.00 10.54 -14.09
N THR A 89 -0.75 9.82 -14.93
CA THR A 89 -1.23 10.35 -16.21
C THR A 89 -2.18 11.54 -16.07
N LEU A 90 -2.80 11.73 -14.91
CA LEU A 90 -3.65 12.88 -14.63
C LEU A 90 -2.84 14.10 -14.16
N ARG A 91 -1.54 13.93 -13.88
CA ARG A 91 -0.64 15.02 -13.47
C ARG A 91 -0.07 15.75 -14.65
N LYS A 92 0.19 17.05 -14.49
CA LYS A 92 0.98 17.80 -15.48
C LYS A 92 2.45 17.38 -15.37
N LYS A 93 3.23 17.57 -16.43
CA LYS A 93 4.68 17.28 -16.42
C LYS A 93 5.41 18.04 -15.31
N ASP A 94 5.01 19.28 -15.07
CA ASP A 94 5.59 20.15 -14.02
C ASP A 94 5.26 19.68 -12.60
N ASP A 95 4.28 18.78 -12.44
CA ASP A 95 3.84 18.24 -11.14
C ASP A 95 4.52 16.89 -10.79
N LEU A 96 5.41 16.38 -11.64
CA LEU A 96 6.01 15.05 -11.46
C LEU A 96 7.00 15.02 -10.29
N ASP A 97 7.66 16.13 -9.99
CA ASP A 97 8.57 16.26 -8.84
C ASP A 97 7.82 16.42 -7.50
N GLN A 98 6.49 16.58 -7.55
CA GLN A 98 5.66 16.75 -6.36
C GLN A 98 5.28 15.42 -5.72
N CYS A 99 5.06 15.43 -4.40
CA CYS A 99 4.64 14.24 -3.65
C CYS A 99 3.35 13.61 -4.23
N LEU A 100 3.10 12.34 -3.94
CA LEU A 100 1.95 11.56 -4.38
C LEU A 100 0.60 12.21 -4.03
N CYS A 101 0.59 13.03 -2.98
CA CYS A 101 -0.61 13.69 -2.47
C CYS A 101 -0.83 15.09 -3.06
N TRP A 102 -0.02 15.49 -4.03
CA TRP A 102 -0.22 16.69 -4.84
C TRP A 102 -1.49 16.59 -5.69
N ARG A 103 -2.32 17.63 -5.61
CA ARG A 103 -3.55 17.79 -6.40
C ARG A 103 -3.34 18.89 -7.44
N VAL A 104 -3.63 18.58 -8.70
CA VAL A 104 -3.42 19.49 -9.83
C VAL A 104 -4.42 20.65 -9.78
N LYS A 105 -5.69 20.36 -9.46
CA LYS A 105 -6.78 21.36 -9.51
C LYS A 105 -6.59 22.55 -8.57
N ASN A 106 -6.00 22.33 -7.40
CA ASN A 106 -5.83 23.36 -6.36
C ASN A 106 -4.36 23.70 -6.10
N ILE A 107 -3.42 23.11 -6.85
CA ILE A 107 -1.97 23.33 -6.74
C ILE A 107 -1.52 23.27 -5.28
N LYS A 108 -1.88 22.18 -4.60
CA LYS A 108 -1.61 22.01 -3.17
C LYS A 108 -1.49 20.54 -2.80
N VAL A 109 -0.61 20.25 -1.84
CA VAL A 109 -0.54 18.95 -1.16
C VAL A 109 -1.79 18.76 -0.30
N LEU A 110 -2.43 17.60 -0.44
CA LEU A 110 -3.59 17.25 0.37
C LEU A 110 -3.17 17.04 1.83
N SER A 111 -4.05 17.43 2.76
CA SER A 111 -3.78 17.22 4.18
C SER A 111 -3.86 15.73 4.54
N TYR A 112 -3.15 15.34 5.59
CA TYR A 112 -3.21 13.99 6.13
C TYR A 112 -4.64 13.57 6.49
N GLU A 113 -5.42 14.47 7.09
CA GLU A 113 -6.82 14.23 7.47
C GLU A 113 -7.69 13.97 6.24
N TYR A 114 -7.45 14.69 5.14
CA TYR A 114 -8.17 14.47 3.89
C TYR A 114 -7.89 13.07 3.35
N LEU A 115 -6.63 12.65 3.32
CA LEU A 115 -6.25 11.31 2.87
C LEU A 115 -6.82 10.21 3.78
N SER A 116 -6.78 10.42 5.10
CA SER A 116 -7.35 9.49 6.08
C SER A 116 -8.85 9.30 5.83
N LYS A 117 -9.60 10.40 5.65
CA LYS A 117 -11.03 10.36 5.29
C LYS A 117 -11.27 9.68 3.94
N ALA A 118 -10.43 9.93 2.94
CA ALA A 118 -10.56 9.34 1.61
C ALA A 118 -10.37 7.81 1.63
N VAL A 119 -9.36 7.31 2.37
CA VAL A 119 -9.15 5.86 2.56
C VAL A 119 -10.33 5.26 3.31
N TYR A 120 -10.79 5.95 4.35
CA TYR A 120 -11.91 5.51 5.16
C TYR A 120 -13.22 5.36 4.36
N GLN A 121 -13.49 6.28 3.42
CA GLN A 121 -14.62 6.14 2.49
C GLN A 121 -14.53 4.85 1.65
N VAL A 122 -13.33 4.44 1.23
CA VAL A 122 -13.12 3.18 0.48
C VAL A 122 -13.36 1.96 1.37
N ILE A 123 -12.96 2.00 2.63
CA ILE A 123 -13.23 0.95 3.62
C ILE A 123 -14.73 0.76 3.79
N CYS A 124 -15.46 1.84 4.08
CA CYS A 124 -16.91 1.81 4.25
C CYS A 124 -17.64 1.36 2.99
N ALA A 125 -17.26 1.90 1.82
CA ALA A 125 -17.88 1.51 0.55
C ALA A 125 -17.62 0.03 0.18
N ALA A 126 -16.59 -0.57 0.75
CA ALA A 126 -16.31 -2.00 0.61
C ALA A 126 -17.05 -2.88 1.63
N GLY A 127 -17.96 -2.31 2.44
CA GLY A 127 -18.75 -3.03 3.44
C GLY A 127 -17.96 -3.45 4.68
N VAL A 128 -16.78 -2.87 4.91
CA VAL A 128 -15.96 -3.17 6.09
C VAL A 128 -16.41 -2.26 7.24
N GLN A 129 -16.58 -2.84 8.44
CA GLN A 129 -17.07 -2.11 9.62
C GLN A 129 -16.18 -0.92 9.98
N LYS A 130 -16.81 0.12 10.54
CA LYS A 130 -16.22 1.43 10.83
C LYS A 130 -15.06 1.35 11.81
N GLU A 131 -15.10 0.40 12.74
CA GLU A 131 -14.03 0.17 13.72
C GLU A 131 -12.72 -0.30 13.07
N ASN A 132 -12.76 -0.76 11.81
CA ASN A 132 -11.56 -1.14 11.08
C ASN A 132 -10.81 0.10 10.59
N SER A 133 -9.71 0.38 11.28
CA SER A 133 -8.81 1.48 10.97
C SER A 133 -7.80 1.10 9.89
N ILE A 134 -7.09 2.09 9.34
CA ILE A 134 -5.98 1.89 8.40
C ILE A 134 -4.94 0.86 8.93
N PRO A 135 -4.54 0.91 10.21
CA PRO A 135 -3.74 -0.14 10.82
C PRO A 135 -4.27 -1.56 10.62
N THR A 136 -5.59 -1.79 10.69
CA THR A 136 -6.20 -3.11 10.54
C THR A 136 -6.05 -3.66 9.12
N ILE A 137 -6.11 -2.81 8.09
CA ILE A 137 -5.81 -3.22 6.71
C ILE A 137 -4.38 -3.72 6.61
N ARG A 138 -3.45 -2.96 7.18
CA ARG A 138 -2.04 -3.34 7.22
C ARG A 138 -1.87 -4.67 7.97
N LYS A 139 -2.50 -4.85 9.14
CA LYS A 139 -2.48 -6.14 9.85
C LYS A 139 -2.97 -7.27 8.96
N SER A 140 -4.07 -7.06 8.23
CA SER A 140 -4.66 -8.07 7.33
C SER A 140 -3.74 -8.43 6.17
N TRP A 141 -3.02 -7.46 5.59
CA TRP A 141 -1.98 -7.72 4.58
C TRP A 141 -0.88 -8.61 5.16
N ILE A 142 -0.37 -8.25 6.34
CA ILE A 142 0.69 -8.99 7.03
C ILE A 142 0.25 -10.43 7.31
N THR A 143 -0.93 -10.63 7.91
CA THR A 143 -1.50 -11.96 8.16
C THR A 143 -1.62 -12.75 6.86
N LYS A 144 -2.08 -12.13 5.77
CA LYS A 144 -2.20 -12.80 4.49
C LYS A 144 -0.85 -13.24 3.91
N CYS A 145 0.21 -12.45 4.09
CA CYS A 145 1.56 -12.85 3.70
C CYS A 145 2.06 -14.04 4.54
N ILE A 146 1.78 -14.06 5.85
CA ILE A 146 2.12 -15.18 6.73
C ILE A 146 1.39 -16.46 6.29
N ASP A 147 0.09 -16.37 6.02
CA ASP A 147 -0.72 -17.51 5.52
C ASP A 147 -0.22 -18.06 4.18
N LEU A 148 0.44 -17.21 3.37
CA LEU A 148 1.06 -17.57 2.09
C LEU A 148 2.53 -18.01 2.25
N GLU A 149 2.97 -18.27 3.48
CA GLU A 149 4.32 -18.71 3.85
C GLU A 149 5.43 -17.74 3.42
N ALA A 150 5.13 -16.44 3.32
CA ALA A 150 6.15 -15.44 3.09
C ALA A 150 7.21 -15.51 4.20
N THR A 151 8.48 -15.47 3.80
CA THR A 151 9.57 -15.59 4.76
C THR A 151 9.62 -14.37 5.69
N ILE A 152 10.07 -14.59 6.92
CA ILE A 152 10.34 -13.49 7.88
C ILE A 152 11.33 -12.48 7.29
N GLN A 153 12.23 -12.91 6.39
CA GLN A 153 13.16 -12.01 5.68
C GLN A 153 12.47 -11.10 4.67
N GLU A 154 11.59 -11.63 3.81
CA GLU A 154 10.77 -10.84 2.90
C GLU A 154 9.90 -9.85 3.67
N PHE A 155 9.34 -10.33 4.78
CA PHE A 155 8.55 -9.51 5.68
C PHE A 155 9.35 -8.40 6.35
N ASN A 156 10.53 -8.68 6.91
CA ASN A 156 11.36 -7.67 7.56
C ASN A 156 11.81 -6.60 6.58
N LYS A 157 12.04 -6.98 5.31
CA LYS A 157 12.35 -6.06 4.23
C LYS A 157 11.16 -5.13 3.89
N GLU A 158 9.93 -5.64 3.99
CA GLU A 158 8.72 -4.83 3.81
C GLU A 158 8.33 -4.02 5.05
N SER A 159 8.27 -4.61 6.24
CA SER A 159 7.66 -4.04 7.46
C SER A 159 8.52 -3.03 8.21
N ARG A 160 9.84 -3.04 7.99
CA ARG A 160 10.79 -1.97 8.36
C ARG A 160 10.77 -1.60 9.86
N HIS A 161 10.38 -2.54 10.73
CA HIS A 161 10.44 -2.37 12.18
C HIS A 161 11.90 -2.59 12.67
N LYS A 162 12.38 -1.73 13.59
CA LYS A 162 13.72 -1.85 14.21
C LYS A 162 13.93 -3.22 14.85
N ASP A 163 12.86 -3.78 15.43
CA ASP A 163 12.73 -5.16 15.90
C ASP A 163 11.65 -5.91 15.10
N GLY A 164 11.83 -5.98 13.78
CA GLY A 164 10.93 -6.69 12.85
C GLY A 164 10.50 -8.08 13.31
N PRO A 165 11.45 -8.98 13.64
CA PRO A 165 11.13 -10.33 14.10
C PRO A 165 10.23 -10.35 15.35
N ASN A 166 10.52 -9.49 16.34
CA ASN A 166 9.79 -9.48 17.61
C ASN A 166 8.40 -8.84 17.46
N THR A 167 8.29 -7.79 16.64
CA THR A 167 7.00 -7.15 16.34
C THR A 167 6.06 -8.10 15.62
N VAL A 168 6.59 -8.95 14.72
CA VAL A 168 5.82 -9.98 14.01
C VAL A 168 5.35 -11.06 14.94
N ALA A 169 6.28 -11.65 15.69
CA ALA A 169 5.99 -12.69 16.65
C ALA A 169 4.88 -12.27 17.64
N VAL A 170 4.92 -11.01 18.09
CA VAL A 170 3.98 -10.51 19.11
C VAL A 170 2.64 -10.06 18.54
N ASN A 171 2.61 -9.43 17.35
CA ASN A 171 1.40 -8.75 16.85
C ASN A 171 0.70 -9.46 15.69
N TYR A 172 1.37 -10.37 14.98
CA TYR A 172 0.88 -10.92 13.72
C TYR A 172 1.02 -12.44 13.59
N ASP A 173 2.06 -13.04 14.17
CA ASP A 173 2.23 -14.48 14.23
C ASP A 173 1.37 -15.05 15.37
N MET A 174 0.19 -15.55 15.02
CA MET A 174 -0.71 -16.21 15.98
C MET A 174 -0.21 -17.61 16.39
N ASN A 175 1.00 -18.01 15.97
CA ASN A 175 1.64 -19.29 16.31
C ASN A 175 0.84 -20.52 15.84
N LEU A 176 0.02 -20.37 14.80
CA LEU A 176 -0.70 -21.45 14.13
C LEU A 176 0.28 -22.18 13.19
N LYS A 177 1.11 -23.06 13.77
CA LYS A 177 2.12 -23.85 13.05
C LYS A 177 1.53 -25.10 12.39
N ASP A 178 0.26 -25.08 12.03
CA ASP A 178 -0.45 -26.27 11.56
C ASP A 178 0.15 -26.77 10.24
N THR A 179 0.56 -25.87 9.33
CA THR A 179 1.27 -26.24 8.10
C THR A 179 2.62 -26.92 8.35
N ILE A 180 3.37 -26.52 9.38
CA ILE A 180 4.63 -27.20 9.76
C ILE A 180 4.31 -28.55 10.40
N ARG A 181 3.29 -28.62 11.27
CA ARG A 181 2.86 -29.86 11.93
C ARG A 181 2.26 -30.87 10.96
N GLU A 182 1.72 -30.43 9.83
CA GLU A 182 1.28 -31.30 8.72
C GLU A 182 2.43 -31.75 7.82
N ARG A 183 3.53 -30.99 7.74
CA ARG A 183 4.72 -31.35 6.93
C ARG A 183 5.70 -32.25 7.67
N VAL A 184 5.87 -32.08 8.98
CA VAL A 184 6.78 -32.89 9.82
C VAL A 184 6.48 -34.40 9.79
N PRO A 185 5.24 -34.87 9.65
CA PRO A 185 4.95 -36.28 9.48
C PRO A 185 5.16 -36.80 8.04
N ASN A 186 5.21 -35.90 7.05
CA ASN A 186 5.26 -36.22 5.62
C ASN A 186 6.69 -36.15 5.04
N PHE A 187 7.70 -36.55 5.81
CA PHE A 187 9.03 -36.80 5.25
C PHE A 187 8.99 -38.11 4.45
N GLU A 188 8.97 -37.99 3.12
CA GLU A 188 9.59 -38.99 2.22
C GLU A 188 11.07 -38.63 2.00
#